data_AF-A0A6P4JHL6-F1
#
_entry.id   AF-A0A6P4JHL6-F1
#
_cell.length_a   1.000
_cell.length_b   1.000
_cell.length_c   1.000
_cell.angle_alpha   90.00
_cell.angle_beta   90.00
_cell.angle_gamma   90.00
#
_symmetry.space_group_name_H-M   'P 1'
#
loop_
_entity.id
_entity.type
_entity.pdbx_description
1 polymer ?
#
loop_
_entity_poly.entity_id
_entity_poly.type
_entity_poly.pdbx_seq_one_letter_code
_entity_poly.pdbx_strand_id
1 'polypeptide(L)'
;MAKRRVESEFAVVGTWEETNITLTVLEHYIPRYFARAQMIFHMYQKSLQNRNRNNRKPHVDADVRAMVRRNFTHEYDFYYFCKQRLYTQYIALKRKELEGLIHP
;
A
#
# COMPACT_ATOMS: atom_id res chain seq x y z
N MET A 1 -15.52 -12.93 2.32
CA MET A 1 -14.88 -13.16 3.64
C MET A 1 -13.59 -12.35 3.81
N ALA A 2 -12.62 -12.43 2.90
CA ALA A 2 -11.35 -11.70 3.01
C ALA A 2 -11.52 -10.18 3.14
N LYS A 3 -12.36 -9.56 2.30
CA LYS A 3 -12.67 -8.11 2.36
C LYS A 3 -13.18 -7.66 3.72
N ARG A 4 -14.15 -8.38 4.29
CA ARG A 4 -14.70 -8.10 5.63
C ARG A 4 -13.61 -8.14 6.71
N ARG A 5 -12.73 -9.15 6.68
CA ARG A 5 -11.62 -9.23 7.66
C ARG A 5 -10.69 -8.03 7.54
N VAL A 6 -10.32 -7.63 6.32
CA VAL A 6 -9.51 -6.43 6.09
C VAL A 6 -10.14 -5.18 6.70
N GLU A 7 -11.46 -5.04 6.65
CA GLU A 7 -12.16 -3.91 7.24
C GLU A 7 -12.20 -3.95 8.76
N SER A 8 -12.50 -5.12 9.34
CA SER A 8 -12.79 -5.24 10.78
C SER A 8 -11.58 -5.57 11.65
N GLU A 9 -10.58 -6.26 11.11
CA GLU A 9 -9.49 -6.85 11.90
C GLU A 9 -8.13 -6.17 11.64
N PHE A 10 -7.97 -5.45 10.52
CA PHE A 10 -6.70 -4.83 10.15
C PHE A 10 -6.78 -3.31 10.22
N ALA A 11 -5.93 -2.68 11.03
CA ALA A 11 -5.85 -1.22 11.09
C ALA A 11 -5.45 -0.62 9.73
N VAL A 12 -4.42 -1.16 9.10
CA VAL A 12 -3.90 -0.73 7.79
C VAL A 12 -3.53 -1.95 6.96
N VAL A 13 -3.85 -1.91 5.66
CA VAL A 13 -3.35 -2.88 4.67
C VAL A 13 -2.71 -2.09 3.54
N GLY A 14 -1.39 -2.21 3.43
CA GLY A 14 -0.57 -1.49 2.44
C GLY A 14 -0.33 -2.27 1.15
N THR A 15 0.29 -1.61 0.19
CA THR A 15 0.73 -2.18 -1.09
C THR A 15 2.20 -1.83 -1.35
N TRP A 16 2.88 -2.66 -2.14
CA TRP A 16 4.29 -2.41 -2.50
C TRP A 16 4.42 -1.29 -3.53
N GLU A 17 3.47 -1.20 -4.45
CA GLU A 17 3.47 -0.21 -5.53
C GLU A 17 3.25 1.22 -4.98
N GLU A 18 2.49 1.36 -3.90
CA GLU A 18 2.19 2.65 -3.25
C GLU A 18 2.90 2.78 -1.89
N THR A 19 4.21 2.53 -1.88
CA THR A 19 5.02 2.52 -0.65
C THR A 19 4.88 3.82 0.16
N ASN A 20 4.95 5.00 -0.48
CA ASN A 20 4.86 6.29 0.23
C ASN A 20 3.51 6.44 0.94
N ILE A 21 2.41 6.11 0.26
CA ILE A 21 1.06 6.18 0.83
C ILE A 21 0.93 5.20 2.00
N THR A 22 1.41 3.97 1.81
CA THR A 22 1.43 2.94 2.84
C THR A 22 2.15 3.41 4.10
N LEU A 23 3.35 3.98 3.96
CA LEU A 23 4.14 4.47 5.09
C LEU A 23 3.45 5.65 5.79
N THR A 24 2.89 6.60 5.04
CA THR A 24 2.13 7.71 5.63
C THR A 24 0.93 7.21 6.43
N VAL A 25 0.14 6.27 5.90
CA VAL A 25 -1.03 5.74 6.62
C VAL A 25 -0.61 4.96 7.87
N LEU A 26 0.46 4.15 7.79
CA LEU A 26 1.01 3.43 8.95
C LEU A 26 1.49 4.39 10.05
N GLU A 27 2.22 5.44 9.68
CA GLU A 27 2.69 6.49 10.60
C GLU A 27 1.56 7.11 11.42
N HIS A 28 0.42 7.39 10.78
CA HIS A 28 -0.70 8.06 11.43
C HIS A 28 -1.57 7.12 12.26
N TYR A 29 -1.83 5.90 11.77
CA TYR A 29 -2.70 4.95 12.45
C TYR A 29 -1.99 4.18 13.56
N ILE A 30 -0.68 3.96 13.45
CA ILE A 30 0.12 3.16 14.39
C ILE A 30 1.43 3.90 14.74
N PRO A 31 1.35 5.13 15.29
CA PRO A 31 2.52 6.01 15.47
C PRO A 31 3.54 5.44 16.45
N ARG A 32 3.10 4.68 17.46
CA ARG A 32 3.99 4.07 18.46
C ARG A 32 5.12 3.24 17.84
N TYR A 33 4.85 2.61 16.69
CA TYR A 33 5.82 1.74 16.01
C TYR A 33 6.34 2.34 14.72
N PHE A 34 5.52 3.12 14.01
CA PHE A 34 5.84 3.59 12.66
C PHE A 34 6.21 5.06 12.59
N ALA A 35 6.26 5.81 13.69
CA ALA A 35 6.66 7.22 13.66
C ALA A 35 7.97 7.41 12.88
N ARG A 36 7.93 8.32 11.89
CA ARG A 36 9.05 8.68 11.01
C ARG A 36 9.52 7.57 10.05
N ALA A 37 8.74 6.50 9.87
CA ALA A 37 9.03 5.42 8.92
C ALA A 37 9.26 5.92 7.48
N GLN A 38 8.50 6.90 6.99
CA GLN A 38 8.66 7.49 5.66
C GLN A 38 10.02 8.18 5.52
N MET A 39 10.42 8.94 6.54
CA MET A 39 11.72 9.61 6.57
C MET A 39 12.87 8.60 6.57
N ILE A 40 12.80 7.58 7.42
CA ILE A 40 13.81 6.50 7.51
C ILE A 40 13.87 5.74 6.18
N PHE A 41 12.72 5.41 5.59
CA PHE A 41 12.66 4.70 4.32
C PHE A 41 13.40 5.45 3.21
N HIS A 42 13.15 6.76 3.07
CA HIS A 42 13.85 7.57 2.06
C HIS A 42 15.34 7.74 2.36
N MET A 43 15.72 7.90 3.63
CA MET A 43 17.13 8.01 4.04
C MET A 43 17.94 6.76 3.66
N TYR A 44 17.37 5.57 3.85
CA TYR A 44 18.04 4.29 3.60
C TYR A 44 17.63 3.63 2.28
N GLN A 45 16.91 4.33 1.40
CA GLN A 45 16.30 3.73 0.21
C GLN A 45 17.33 2.97 -0.66
N LYS A 46 18.53 3.55 -0.84
CA LYS A 46 19.62 2.94 -1.64
C LYS A 46 20.13 1.63 -1.05
N SER A 47 20.18 1.49 0.28
CA SER A 47 20.62 0.24 0.94
C SER A 47 19.52 -0.81 1.02
N LEU A 48 18.25 -0.41 0.88
CA LEU A 48 17.08 -1.30 0.92
C LEU A 48 16.69 -1.88 -0.45
N GLN A 49 16.97 -1.16 -1.55
CA GLN A 49 16.53 -1.51 -2.92
C GLN A 49 17.05 -2.85 -3.47
N ASN A 50 18.08 -3.45 -2.88
CA ASN A 50 18.72 -4.67 -3.42
C ASN A 50 18.50 -5.94 -2.59
N ARG A 51 17.61 -5.95 -1.59
CA ARG A 51 17.45 -7.12 -0.70
C ARG A 51 16.64 -8.28 -1.32
N ASN A 52 15.61 -7.98 -2.13
CA ASN A 52 14.67 -8.98 -2.67
C ASN A 52 14.54 -8.91 -4.20
N ARG A 53 15.66 -8.73 -4.92
CA ARG A 53 15.62 -8.64 -6.38
C ARG A 53 15.55 -10.04 -7.00
N ASN A 54 14.51 -10.30 -7.80
CA ASN A 54 14.47 -11.49 -8.64
C ASN A 54 15.30 -11.25 -9.92
N ASN A 55 16.59 -11.58 -9.87
CA ASN A 55 17.51 -11.39 -10.99
C ASN A 55 17.23 -12.32 -12.19
N ARG A 56 16.37 -13.34 -12.02
CA ARG A 56 16.00 -14.31 -13.06
C ARG A 56 14.55 -14.15 -13.51
N LYS A 57 13.94 -12.97 -13.31
CA LYS A 57 12.53 -12.76 -13.67
C LYS A 57 12.33 -13.04 -15.17
N PRO A 58 11.62 -14.11 -15.56
CA PRO A 58 11.46 -14.46 -16.96
C PRO A 58 10.55 -13.45 -17.67
N HIS A 59 10.73 -13.29 -18.97
CA HIS A 59 9.73 -12.66 -19.79
C HIS A 59 8.49 -13.56 -19.81
N VAL A 60 7.32 -12.96 -19.64
CA VAL A 60 6.04 -13.66 -19.76
C VAL A 60 5.33 -13.06 -20.96
N ASP A 61 4.81 -13.90 -21.85
CA ASP A 61 4.10 -13.43 -23.03
C ASP A 61 2.78 -12.74 -22.68
N ALA A 62 2.31 -11.88 -23.57
CA ALA A 62 1.15 -11.02 -23.32
C ALA A 62 -0.16 -11.84 -23.24
N ASP A 63 -0.29 -12.88 -24.06
CA ASP A 63 -1.39 -13.82 -24.08
C ASP A 63 -1.44 -14.67 -22.80
N VAL A 64 -0.30 -15.15 -22.31
CA VAL A 64 -0.18 -15.87 -21.03
C VAL A 64 -0.61 -14.95 -19.88
N ARG A 65 -0.15 -13.69 -19.86
CA ARG A 65 -0.60 -12.70 -18.86
C ARG A 65 -2.11 -12.44 -18.95
N ALA A 66 -2.66 -12.33 -20.16
CA ALA A 66 -4.08 -12.11 -20.37
C ALA A 66 -4.92 -13.31 -19.90
N MET A 67 -4.49 -14.53 -20.18
CA MET A 67 -5.11 -15.75 -19.70
C MET A 67 -5.12 -15.80 -18.17
N VAL A 68 -3.97 -15.55 -17.52
CA VAL A 68 -3.88 -15.55 -16.04
C VAL A 68 -4.81 -14.48 -15.45
N ARG A 69 -4.85 -13.27 -16.02
CA ARG A 69 -5.75 -12.20 -15.57
C ARG A 69 -7.22 -12.57 -15.63
N ARG A 70 -7.64 -13.30 -16.67
CA ARG A 70 -9.02 -13.79 -16.80
C ARG A 70 -9.39 -14.80 -15.72
N ASN A 71 -8.41 -15.53 -15.18
CA ASN A 71 -8.63 -16.54 -14.15
C ASN A 71 -8.52 -15.96 -12.73
N PHE A 72 -7.74 -14.90 -12.52
CA PHE A 72 -7.46 -14.29 -11.21
C PHE A 72 -8.47 -13.19 -10.82
N THR A 73 -9.75 -13.40 -11.13
CA THR A 73 -10.78 -12.35 -10.97
C THR A 73 -10.95 -11.93 -9.50
N HIS A 74 -10.96 -12.89 -8.57
CA HIS A 74 -11.14 -12.63 -7.14
C HIS A 74 -9.90 -12.01 -6.50
N GLU A 75 -8.71 -12.38 -6.95
CA GLU A 75 -7.43 -11.85 -6.47
C GLU A 75 -7.28 -10.39 -6.88
N TYR A 76 -7.59 -10.05 -8.13
CA TYR A 76 -7.60 -8.67 -8.59
C TYR A 76 -8.67 -7.84 -7.87
N ASP A 77 -9.88 -8.37 -7.72
CA ASP A 77 -10.95 -7.70 -6.98
C ASP A 77 -10.55 -7.43 -5.51
N PHE A 78 -9.90 -8.39 -4.86
CA PHE A 78 -9.40 -8.22 -3.50
C PHE A 78 -8.23 -7.22 -3.42
N TYR A 79 -7.28 -7.28 -4.36
CA TYR A 79 -6.17 -6.33 -4.43
C TYR A 79 -6.68 -4.89 -4.60
N TYR A 80 -7.60 -4.66 -5.55
CA TYR A 80 -8.15 -3.33 -5.78
C TYR A 80 -8.99 -2.84 -4.62
N PHE A 81 -9.72 -3.74 -3.93
CA PHE A 81 -10.41 -3.39 -2.70
C PHE A 81 -9.45 -2.89 -1.61
N CYS A 82 -8.35 -3.62 -1.36
CA CYS A 82 -7.33 -3.20 -0.40
C CYS A 82 -6.69 -1.87 -0.78
N LYS A 83 -6.37 -1.70 -2.07
CA LYS A 83 -5.81 -0.46 -2.61
C LYS A 83 -6.77 0.72 -2.43
N GLN A 84 -8.05 0.55 -2.79
CA GLN A 84 -9.07 1.58 -2.61
C GLN A 84 -9.17 2.00 -1.14
N ARG A 85 -9.24 1.02 -0.22
CA ARG A 85 -9.26 1.29 1.23
C ARG A 85 -8.05 2.10 1.69
N LEU A 86 -6.84 1.74 1.24
CA LEU A 86 -5.61 2.47 1.56
C LEU A 86 -5.68 3.93 1.10
N TYR A 87 -6.12 4.18 -0.13
CA TYR A 87 -6.30 5.54 -0.66
C TYR A 87 -7.37 6.32 0.12
N THR A 88 -8.47 5.70 0.50
CA THR A 88 -9.50 6.33 1.33
C THR A 88 -8.93 6.79 2.68
N GLN A 89 -8.14 5.95 3.35
CA GLN A 89 -7.46 6.32 4.60
C GLN A 89 -6.51 7.50 4.37
N TYR A 90 -5.69 7.44 3.33
CA TYR A 90 -4.76 8.52 3.00
C TYR A 90 -5.44 9.85 2.71
N ILE A 91 -6.51 9.85 1.90
CA ILE A 91 -7.28 11.06 1.58
C ILE A 91 -7.92 11.64 2.85
N ALA A 92 -8.45 10.79 3.74
CA ALA A 92 -9.01 11.25 5.01
C ALA A 92 -7.95 11.95 5.89
N LEU A 93 -6.73 11.42 5.94
CA LEU A 93 -5.61 12.07 6.64
C LEU A 93 -5.27 13.43 6.03
N LYS A 94 -5.12 13.51 4.70
CA LYS A 94 -4.80 14.77 4.00
C LYS A 94 -5.88 15.83 4.15
N ARG A 95 -7.14 15.41 4.14
CA ARG A 95 -8.26 16.29 4.42
C ARG A 95 -8.17 16.87 5.83
N LYS A 96 -7.91 16.04 6.84
CA LYS A 96 -7.77 16.48 8.24
C LYS A 96 -6.58 17.43 8.45
N GLU A 97 -5.44 17.16 7.79
CA GLU A 97 -4.29 18.07 7.79
C GLU A 97 -4.66 19.45 7.23
N LEU A 98 -5.36 19.49 6.09
CA LEU A 98 -5.80 20.74 5.46
C LEU A 98 -6.80 21.51 6.34
N GLU A 99 -7.77 20.82 6.93
CA GLU A 99 -8.76 21.44 7.82
C GLU A 99 -8.09 22.08 9.06
N GLY A 100 -7.07 21.42 9.63
CA GLY A 100 -6.30 21.98 10.75
C GLY A 100 -5.42 23.18 10.38
N LEU A 101 -5.05 23.35 9.12
CA LEU A 101 -4.31 24.53 8.65
C LEU A 101 -5.24 25.74 8.43
N ILE A 102 -6.49 25.48 8.04
CA ILE A 102 -7.50 26.53 7.77
C ILE A 102 -8.14 27.01 9.08
N HIS A 103 -8.24 26.15 10.08
CA HIS A 103 -8.81 26.44 11.40
C HIS A 103 -7.82 26.08 12.53
N PRO A 104 -6.81 26.94 12.81
CA PRO A 104 -5.78 26.69 13.81
C PRO A 104 -6.28 26.76 15.26
#